data_AF-A0A7C8ZC59-F1
#
_entry.id   AF-A0A7C8ZC59-F1
#
_cell.length_a   1.000
_cell.length_b   1.000
_cell.length_c   1.000
_cell.angle_alpha   90.00
_cell.angle_beta   90.00
_cell.angle_gamma   90.00
#
_symmetry.space_group_name_H-M   'P 1'
#
loop_
_entity.id
_entity.type
_entity.pdbx_description
1 polymer ?
#
loop_
_entity_poly.entity_id
_entity_poly.type
_entity_poly.pdbx_seq_one_letter_code
_entity_poly.pdbx_strand_id
1 'polypeptide(L)'
;TILKQHQLLDYFTEIITNPTLVDNGQLRIFPYHDFRLSPHGCTRCPTNMCKGMILEHIQVEADEKGKKTFIYLGDGGGDYCPSLRLRKDDQVMPRKGFPLWDRIQSNPSLVQANVHEWSSAEELERILTHLISGVLIDGDNPNCTSSSPSLTETSAQNTIVPTVE
;
A
#
# COMPACT_ATOMS: atom_id res chain seq x y z
N THR A 1 -7.67 22.79 -12.57
CA THR A 1 -7.33 21.35 -12.52
C THR A 1 -8.63 20.57 -12.42
N ILE A 2 -8.62 19.27 -12.77
CA ILE A 2 -9.80 18.40 -12.62
C ILE A 2 -10.34 18.45 -11.17
N LEU A 3 -9.45 18.44 -10.17
CA LEU A 3 -9.85 18.54 -8.76
C LEU A 3 -10.61 19.84 -8.43
N LYS A 4 -10.15 21.00 -8.92
CA LYS A 4 -10.86 22.29 -8.72
C LYS A 4 -12.23 22.30 -9.39
N GLN A 5 -12.30 21.79 -10.62
CA GLN A 5 -13.56 21.74 -11.37
C GLN A 5 -14.62 20.89 -10.66
N HIS A 6 -14.20 19.80 -10.01
CA HIS A 6 -15.07 18.91 -9.26
C HIS A 6 -15.18 19.25 -7.76
N GLN A 7 -14.62 20.38 -7.30
CA GLN A 7 -14.62 20.80 -5.89
C GLN A 7 -14.01 19.75 -4.94
N LEU A 8 -13.02 19.01 -5.42
CA LEU A 8 -12.34 17.95 -4.68
C LEU A 8 -11.02 18.41 -4.05
N LEU A 9 -10.56 19.64 -4.34
CA LEU A 9 -9.22 20.08 -3.93
C LEU A 9 -9.04 20.06 -2.41
N ASP A 10 -10.07 20.44 -1.65
CA ASP A 10 -10.02 20.58 -0.19
C ASP A 10 -9.98 19.23 0.55
N TYR A 11 -10.13 18.10 -0.16
CA TYR A 11 -10.00 16.76 0.41
C TYR A 11 -8.55 16.24 0.41
N PHE A 12 -7.61 16.98 -0.19
CA PHE A 12 -6.20 16.58 -0.27
C PHE A 12 -5.35 17.49 0.61
N THR A 13 -4.58 16.91 1.54
CA THR A 13 -3.58 17.65 2.33
C THR A 13 -2.35 18.00 1.49
N GLU A 14 -1.99 17.13 0.55
CA GLU A 14 -0.84 17.30 -0.33
C GLU A 14 -1.12 16.69 -1.72
N ILE A 15 -0.58 17.30 -2.76
CA ILE A 15 -0.62 16.78 -4.14
C ILE A 15 0.80 16.71 -4.67
N ILE A 16 1.30 15.49 -4.83
CA ILE A 16 2.65 15.22 -5.33
C ILE A 16 2.56 14.71 -6.77
N THR A 17 3.17 15.44 -7.69
CA THR A 17 3.21 15.11 -9.13
C THR A 17 4.49 15.63 -9.75
N ASN A 18 4.76 15.23 -10.99
CA ASN A 18 5.80 15.87 -11.80
C ASN A 18 5.49 17.38 -11.89
N PRO A 19 6.41 18.28 -11.51
CA PRO A 19 6.17 19.72 -11.58
C PRO A 19 5.78 20.15 -12.99
N THR A 20 4.87 21.11 -13.10
CA THR A 20 4.38 21.58 -14.40
C THR A 20 4.36 23.10 -14.47
N LEU A 21 4.66 23.62 -15.66
CA LEU A 21 4.61 25.04 -15.99
C LEU A 21 3.91 25.21 -17.33
N VAL A 22 2.94 26.11 -17.40
CA VAL A 22 2.41 26.58 -18.69
C VAL A 22 3.15 27.84 -19.08
N ASP A 23 3.91 27.77 -20.17
CA ASP A 23 4.73 28.87 -20.69
C ASP A 23 4.39 29.09 -22.16
N ASN A 24 3.94 30.30 -22.52
CA ASN A 24 3.53 30.66 -23.88
C ASN A 24 2.54 29.66 -24.52
N GLY A 25 1.55 29.18 -23.75
CA GLY A 25 0.56 28.21 -24.21
C GLY A 25 1.07 26.77 -24.31
N GLN A 26 2.33 26.50 -23.96
CA GLN A 26 2.91 25.15 -23.94
C GLN A 26 2.97 24.60 -22.52
N LEU A 27 2.53 23.35 -22.35
CA LEU A 27 2.69 22.63 -21.09
C LEU A 27 4.10 22.01 -21.02
N ARG A 28 4.88 22.44 -20.04
CA ARG A 28 6.18 21.87 -19.69
C ARG A 28 6.05 21.01 -18.44
N ILE A 29 6.55 19.78 -18.51
CA ILE A 29 6.53 18.81 -17.41
C ILE A 29 7.99 18.54 -17.04
N PHE A 30 8.32 18.66 -15.75
CA PHE A 30 9.65 18.43 -15.20
C PHE A 30 9.64 17.13 -14.39
N PRO A 31 10.79 16.44 -14.28
CA PRO A 31 10.88 15.27 -13.42
C PRO A 31 10.77 15.68 -11.95
N TYR A 32 10.07 14.89 -11.14
CA TYR A 32 10.03 15.07 -9.69
C TYR A 32 11.40 14.84 -9.05
N HIS A 33 12.12 13.80 -9.48
CA HIS A 33 13.52 13.59 -9.12
C HIS A 33 14.44 14.18 -10.19
N ASP A 34 15.34 15.10 -9.83
CA ASP A 34 16.34 15.60 -10.79
C ASP A 34 17.41 14.55 -11.07
N PHE A 35 17.11 13.66 -12.02
CA PHE A 35 17.98 12.58 -12.46
C PHE A 35 19.26 13.07 -13.16
N ARG A 36 19.37 14.36 -13.51
CA ARG A 36 20.60 14.93 -14.09
C ARG A 36 21.63 15.23 -13.01
N LEU A 37 21.18 15.45 -11.77
CA LEU A 37 22.04 15.70 -10.61
C LEU A 37 22.35 14.39 -9.91
N SER A 38 21.33 13.60 -9.58
CA SER A 38 21.49 12.28 -8.98
C SER A 38 20.27 11.41 -9.28
N PRO A 39 20.44 10.20 -9.85
CA PRO A 39 19.34 9.26 -9.94
C PRO A 39 18.89 8.85 -8.53
N HIS A 40 17.59 8.57 -8.38
CA HIS A 40 16.99 8.19 -7.09
C HIS A 40 17.35 6.76 -6.63
N GLY A 41 18.15 6.02 -7.40
CA GLY A 41 18.69 4.71 -7.03
C GLY A 41 17.70 3.54 -7.09
N CYS A 42 16.41 3.78 -7.33
CA CYS A 42 15.44 2.70 -7.49
C CYS A 42 15.49 2.10 -8.90
N THR A 43 15.81 0.81 -9.00
CA THR A 43 15.89 0.07 -10.27
C THR A 43 14.54 -0.30 -10.87
N ARG A 44 13.43 -0.08 -10.16
CA ARG A 44 12.06 -0.46 -10.58
C ARG A 44 11.25 0.70 -11.15
N CYS A 45 11.65 1.93 -10.89
CA CYS A 45 10.89 3.12 -11.27
C CYS A 45 11.55 3.90 -12.39
N PRO A 46 10.76 4.58 -13.23
CA PRO A 46 11.27 5.60 -14.14
C PRO A 46 12.16 6.62 -13.43
N THR A 47 13.11 7.21 -14.14
CA THR A 47 14.04 8.22 -13.59
C THR A 47 13.33 9.47 -13.10
N ASN A 48 12.15 9.80 -13.65
CA ASN A 48 11.44 11.03 -13.33
C ASN A 48 10.75 11.02 -11.96
N MET A 49 10.21 9.89 -11.50
CA MET A 49 9.39 9.84 -10.26
C MET A 49 9.33 8.42 -9.69
N CYS A 50 9.72 8.27 -8.42
CA CYS A 50 9.59 7.03 -7.66
C CYS A 50 8.52 7.22 -6.57
N LYS A 51 7.30 6.72 -6.83
CA LYS A 51 6.21 6.75 -5.85
C LYS A 51 6.56 6.05 -4.53
N GLY A 52 7.45 5.05 -4.58
CA GLY A 52 7.93 4.36 -3.39
C GLY A 52 8.72 5.25 -2.43
N MET A 53 9.64 6.05 -2.96
CA MET A 53 10.41 7.00 -2.14
C MET A 53 9.55 8.14 -1.62
N ILE A 54 8.56 8.57 -2.42
CA ILE A 54 7.57 9.56 -1.99
C ILE A 54 6.78 9.02 -0.79
N LEU A 55 6.28 7.78 -0.87
CA LEU A 55 5.56 7.14 0.23
C LEU A 55 6.43 7.04 1.49
N GLU A 56 7.71 6.67 1.37
CA GLU A 56 8.65 6.63 2.51
C GLU A 56 8.78 7.99 3.20
N HIS A 57 8.87 9.08 2.45
CA HIS A 57 8.92 10.43 3.04
C HIS A 57 7.64 10.74 3.81
N ILE A 58 6.47 10.47 3.21
CA ILE A 58 5.17 10.68 3.87
C ILE A 58 5.07 9.82 5.15
N GLN A 59 5.55 8.58 5.12
CA GLN A 59 5.58 7.69 6.29
C GLN A 59 6.44 8.26 7.42
N VAL A 60 7.63 8.79 7.11
CA VAL A 60 8.51 9.41 8.12
C VAL A 60 7.83 10.64 8.75
N GLU A 61 7.30 11.55 7.95
CA GLU A 61 6.61 12.75 8.46
C GLU A 61 5.35 12.42 9.27
N ALA A 62 4.64 11.36 8.90
CA ALA A 62 3.47 10.89 9.65
C ALA A 62 3.86 10.28 11.00
N ASP A 63 4.92 9.47 11.04
CA ASP A 63 5.40 8.82 12.25
C ASP A 63 5.91 9.81 13.30
N GLU A 64 6.46 10.96 12.88
CA GLU A 64 6.80 12.07 13.80
C GLU A 64 5.57 12.59 14.58
N LYS A 65 4.36 12.40 14.03
CA LYS A 65 3.08 12.78 14.64
C LYS A 65 2.38 11.57 15.30
N GLY A 66 3.08 10.44 15.40
CA GLY A 66 2.58 9.16 15.93
C GLY A 66 2.25 8.15 14.83
N LYS A 67 2.45 6.86 15.14
CA LYS A 67 2.26 5.75 14.19
C LYS A 67 0.89 5.83 13.50
N LYS A 68 0.90 5.85 12.16
CA LYS A 68 -0.30 5.81 11.31
C LYS A 68 -0.38 4.52 10.52
N THR A 69 -1.60 4.12 10.19
CA THR A 69 -1.88 3.06 9.22
C THR A 69 -2.08 3.69 7.85
N PHE A 70 -1.40 3.16 6.83
CA PHE A 70 -1.50 3.64 5.45
C PHE A 70 -2.46 2.78 4.64
N ILE A 71 -3.31 3.43 3.83
CA ILE A 71 -4.13 2.77 2.81
C ILE A 71 -3.66 3.30 1.45
N TYR A 72 -3.07 2.44 0.64
CA TYR A 72 -2.57 2.78 -0.69
C TYR A 72 -3.50 2.24 -1.78
N LEU A 73 -3.98 3.10 -2.67
CA LEU A 73 -4.85 2.74 -3.79
C LEU A 73 -4.10 2.91 -5.12
N GLY A 74 -4.21 1.94 -6.02
CA GLY A 74 -3.60 2.05 -7.35
C GLY A 74 -3.95 0.90 -8.30
N ASP A 75 -3.60 1.08 -9.56
CA ASP A 75 -3.82 0.11 -10.64
C ASP A 75 -2.58 -0.07 -11.54
N GLY A 76 -1.80 0.99 -11.73
CA GLY A 76 -0.65 1.01 -12.63
C GLY A 76 0.60 0.28 -12.12
N GLY A 77 1.48 -0.10 -13.05
CA GLY A 77 2.74 -0.77 -12.70
C GLY A 77 3.69 0.09 -11.85
N GLY A 78 3.60 1.41 -11.96
CA GLY A 78 4.36 2.36 -11.14
C GLY A 78 3.97 2.36 -9.66
N ASP A 79 2.84 1.77 -9.33
CA ASP A 79 2.32 1.64 -7.97
C ASP A 79 2.85 0.40 -7.24
N TYR A 80 3.56 -0.51 -7.93
CA TYR A 80 4.13 -1.70 -7.29
C TYR A 80 5.27 -1.33 -6.32
N CYS A 81 6.07 -0.32 -6.68
CA CYS A 81 7.20 0.13 -5.89
C CYS A 81 6.83 0.66 -4.49
N PRO A 82 5.78 1.49 -4.32
CA PRO A 82 5.25 1.83 -3.00
C PRO A 82 4.59 0.64 -2.29
N SER A 83 3.92 -0.27 -2.99
CA SER A 83 3.32 -1.46 -2.34
C SER A 83 4.34 -2.35 -1.61
N LEU A 84 5.58 -2.41 -2.10
CA LEU A 84 6.69 -3.13 -1.45
C LEU A 84 7.20 -2.45 -0.16
N ARG A 85 6.85 -1.18 0.07
CA ARG A 85 7.31 -0.38 1.22
C ARG A 85 6.25 -0.19 2.30
N LEU A 86 5.04 -0.68 2.04
CA LEU A 86 3.99 -0.73 3.04
C LEU A 86 4.32 -1.79 4.10
N ARG A 87 3.97 -1.47 5.35
CA ARG A 87 4.22 -2.29 6.54
C ARG A 87 3.14 -3.36 6.68
N LYS A 88 3.34 -4.32 7.59
CA LYS A 88 2.39 -5.41 7.85
C LYS A 88 0.97 -4.93 8.21
N ASP A 89 0.87 -3.82 8.95
CA ASP A 89 -0.42 -3.28 9.40
C ASP A 89 -1.07 -2.36 8.34
N ASP A 90 -0.33 -2.00 7.29
CA ASP A 90 -0.83 -1.17 6.20
C ASP A 90 -1.72 -1.97 5.24
N GLN A 91 -2.40 -1.24 4.37
CA GLN A 91 -3.39 -1.77 3.42
C GLN A 91 -3.01 -1.33 2.00
N VAL A 92 -3.12 -2.25 1.04
CA VAL A 92 -2.97 -1.95 -0.39
C VAL A 92 -4.20 -2.41 -1.14
N MET A 93 -4.71 -1.57 -2.03
CA MET A 93 -5.95 -1.82 -2.77
C MET A 93 -5.69 -1.83 -4.29
N PRO A 94 -5.20 -2.96 -4.85
CA PRO A 94 -4.90 -3.05 -6.27
C PRO A 94 -6.16 -3.31 -7.12
N ARG A 95 -6.28 -2.60 -8.24
CA ARG A 95 -7.38 -2.86 -9.20
C ARG A 95 -7.16 -4.18 -9.94
N LYS A 96 -8.15 -5.08 -9.89
CA LYS A 96 -8.13 -6.39 -10.57
C LYS A 96 -7.94 -6.26 -12.07
N GLY A 97 -7.08 -7.10 -12.63
CA GLY A 97 -6.78 -7.12 -14.07
C GLY A 97 -5.90 -5.97 -14.56
N PHE A 98 -5.25 -5.23 -13.66
CA PHE A 98 -4.29 -4.17 -13.99
C PHE A 98 -2.88 -4.51 -13.49
N PRO A 99 -1.83 -3.85 -14.02
CA PRO A 99 -0.44 -4.27 -13.77
C PRO A 99 0.00 -4.29 -12.30
N LEU A 100 -0.58 -3.47 -11.42
CA LEU A 100 -0.30 -3.58 -9.98
C LEU A 100 -0.76 -4.93 -9.43
N TRP A 101 -2.01 -5.30 -9.72
CA TRP A 101 -2.61 -6.55 -9.28
C TRP A 101 -1.83 -7.76 -9.80
N ASP A 102 -1.49 -7.77 -11.09
CA ASP A 102 -0.71 -8.86 -11.69
C ASP A 102 0.65 -9.07 -10.98
N ARG A 103 1.34 -7.97 -10.65
CA ARG A 103 2.67 -8.01 -9.99
C ARG A 103 2.58 -8.50 -8.55
N ILE A 104 1.54 -8.08 -7.83
CA ILE A 104 1.29 -8.56 -6.46
C ILE A 104 0.92 -10.05 -6.49
N GLN A 105 0.03 -10.47 -7.38
CA GLN A 105 -0.38 -11.87 -7.50
C GLN A 105 0.80 -12.78 -7.90
N SER A 106 1.71 -12.28 -8.74
CA SER A 106 2.90 -13.03 -9.17
C SER A 106 3.85 -13.37 -8.03
N ASN A 107 4.00 -12.48 -7.03
CA ASN A 107 4.87 -12.70 -5.86
C ASN A 107 4.27 -12.06 -4.59
N PRO A 108 3.22 -12.65 -3.99
CA PRO A 108 2.49 -12.03 -2.89
C PRO A 108 3.36 -11.82 -1.65
N SER A 109 4.33 -12.69 -1.41
CA SER A 109 5.24 -12.64 -0.25
C SER A 109 6.13 -11.39 -0.20
N LEU A 110 6.29 -10.67 -1.31
CA LEU A 110 7.07 -9.43 -1.35
C LEU A 110 6.28 -8.22 -0.82
N VAL A 111 4.96 -8.33 -0.72
CA VAL A 111 4.09 -7.28 -0.17
C VAL A 111 3.71 -7.68 1.25
N GLN A 112 4.17 -6.89 2.23
CA GLN A 112 3.87 -7.16 3.64
C GLN A 112 2.47 -6.70 4.05
N ALA A 113 1.96 -5.68 3.35
CA ALA A 113 0.64 -5.09 3.62
C ALA A 113 -0.51 -6.04 3.29
N ASN A 114 -1.65 -5.78 3.92
CA ASN A 114 -2.89 -6.49 3.66
C ASN A 114 -3.44 -6.07 2.29
N VAL A 115 -3.67 -7.04 1.41
CA VAL A 115 -4.09 -6.81 0.03
C VAL A 115 -5.62 -6.88 -0.10
N HIS A 116 -6.25 -5.83 -0.61
CA HIS A 116 -7.69 -5.73 -0.84
C HIS A 116 -8.00 -5.33 -2.27
N GLU A 117 -8.09 -6.33 -3.13
CA GLU A 117 -8.37 -6.18 -4.55
C GLU A 117 -9.80 -5.70 -4.84
N TRP A 118 -9.97 -4.88 -5.88
CA TRP A 118 -11.27 -4.33 -6.30
C TRP A 118 -11.44 -4.32 -7.83
N SER A 119 -12.66 -4.50 -8.33
CA SER A 119 -12.99 -4.46 -9.76
C SER A 119 -13.83 -3.25 -10.17
N SER A 120 -14.67 -2.73 -9.26
CA SER A 120 -15.60 -1.64 -9.53
C SER A 120 -15.50 -0.50 -8.49
N ALA A 121 -16.11 0.64 -8.80
CA ALA A 121 -16.14 1.78 -7.88
C ALA A 121 -16.92 1.45 -6.60
N GLU A 122 -18.00 0.67 -6.71
CA GLU A 122 -18.84 0.23 -5.59
C GLU A 122 -18.07 -0.73 -4.67
N GLU A 123 -17.28 -1.65 -5.24
CA GLU A 123 -16.41 -2.52 -4.45
C GLU A 123 -15.32 -1.72 -3.75
N LEU A 124 -14.68 -0.78 -4.47
CA LEU A 124 -13.66 0.10 -3.92
C LEU A 124 -14.21 0.90 -2.72
N GLU A 125 -15.36 1.54 -2.90
CA GLU A 125 -16.03 2.32 -1.85
C GLU A 125 -16.35 1.46 -0.62
N ARG A 126 -16.95 0.29 -0.83
CA ARG A 126 -17.32 -0.63 0.25
C ARG A 126 -16.10 -1.07 1.06
N ILE A 127 -15.03 -1.47 0.39
CA ILE A 127 -13.79 -1.94 1.04
C ILE A 127 -13.12 -0.77 1.76
N LEU A 128 -12.94 0.37 1.09
CA LEU A 128 -12.25 1.53 1.66
C LEU A 128 -12.97 2.04 2.91
N THR A 129 -14.30 2.15 2.86
CA THR A 129 -15.11 2.59 4.01
C THR A 129 -15.02 1.62 5.18
N HIS A 130 -14.98 0.31 4.91
CA HIS A 130 -14.75 -0.71 5.94
C HIS A 130 -13.38 -0.57 6.60
N LEU A 131 -12.32 -0.38 5.81
CA LEU A 131 -10.95 -0.21 6.33
C LEU A 131 -10.82 1.06 7.19
N ILE A 132 -11.36 2.19 6.74
CA ILE A 132 -11.35 3.44 7.51
C ILE A 132 -12.12 3.27 8.82
N SER A 133 -13.27 2.61 8.79
CA SER A 133 -14.08 2.38 9.99
C SER A 133 -13.37 1.47 10.99
N GLY A 134 -12.68 0.42 10.53
CA GLY A 134 -11.86 -0.44 11.39
C GLY A 134 -10.73 0.31 12.08
N VAL A 135 -10.04 1.20 11.35
CA VAL A 135 -8.96 2.05 11.92
C VAL A 135 -9.48 2.99 13.02
N LEU A 136 -10.71 3.52 12.88
CA LEU A 136 -11.32 4.37 13.90
C LEU A 136 -11.69 3.57 15.16
N ILE A 137 -12.08 2.30 15.03
CA ILE A 137 -12.44 1.45 16.17
C ILE A 137 -11.20 0.99 16.94
N ASP A 138 -10.10 0.68 16.26
CA ASP A 138 -8.84 0.27 16.90
C ASP A 138 -8.10 1.44 17.58
N GLY A 139 -8.29 2.68 17.11
CA GLY A 139 -7.67 3.88 17.68
C GLY A 139 -8.23 4.31 19.04
N ASP A 140 -9.44 3.87 19.40
CA ASP A 140 -10.14 4.23 20.65
C ASP A 140 -10.01 3.17 21.76
N ASN A 141 -9.28 2.07 21.53
CA ASN A 141 -9.21 0.95 22.46
C ASN A 141 -7.80 0.81 23.08
N PRO A 142 -7.53 1.32 24.30
CA PRO A 142 -6.19 1.32 24.90
C PRO A 142 -5.73 -0.05 25.42
N ASN A 143 -6.46 -1.14 25.19
CA ASN A 143 -6.06 -2.48 25.62
C ASN A 143 -6.63 -3.55 24.69
N CYS A 144 -5.78 -4.21 23.91
CA CYS A 144 -5.99 -5.62 23.55
C CYS A 144 -4.72 -6.22 22.91
N THR A 145 -3.89 -6.84 23.76
CA THR A 145 -2.90 -7.84 23.34
C THR A 145 -3.64 -9.08 22.80
N SER A 146 -3.53 -9.36 21.50
CA SER A 146 -4.09 -10.56 20.90
C SER A 146 -3.10 -11.73 20.99
N SER A 147 -3.31 -12.63 21.95
CA SER A 147 -2.78 -13.98 21.92
C SER A 147 -3.65 -14.84 21.01
N SER A 148 -3.07 -15.37 19.93
CA SER A 148 -3.74 -16.31 19.01
C SER A 148 -3.92 -17.69 19.66
N PRO A 149 -5.04 -18.42 19.44
CA PRO A 149 -5.16 -19.81 19.87
C PRO A 149 -4.45 -20.73 18.86
N SER A 150 -3.51 -21.54 19.35
CA SER A 150 -2.90 -22.65 18.61
C SER A 150 -3.87 -23.83 18.55
N LEU A 151 -4.27 -24.24 17.34
CA LEU A 151 -4.93 -25.52 17.10
C LEU A 151 -3.85 -26.60 16.94
N THR A 152 -3.73 -27.49 17.92
CA THR A 152 -2.98 -28.74 17.80
C THR A 152 -3.96 -29.91 17.77
N GLU A 153 -4.07 -30.56 16.61
CA GLU A 153 -4.53 -31.95 16.52
C GLU A 153 -3.50 -32.74 15.70
N THR A 154 -2.82 -33.68 16.34
CA THR A 154 -2.33 -34.88 15.65
C THR A 154 -2.27 -36.04 16.65
N SER A 155 -3.22 -36.96 16.49
CA SER A 155 -3.21 -38.28 17.14
C SER A 155 -2.30 -39.21 16.32
N ALA A 156 -1.22 -39.70 16.93
CA ALA A 156 -0.48 -40.85 16.43
C ALA A 156 -0.62 -42.00 17.45
N GLN A 157 -1.26 -43.09 17.01
CA GLN A 157 -1.39 -44.34 17.73
C GLN A 157 -0.04 -45.08 17.71
N ASN A 158 0.47 -45.48 18.88
CA ASN A 158 1.65 -46.31 19.02
C ASN A 158 1.21 -47.70 19.52
N THR A 159 1.24 -48.70 18.66
CA THR A 159 0.96 -50.10 19.01
C THR A 159 2.27 -50.79 19.33
N ILE A 160 2.46 -51.15 20.61
CA ILE A 160 3.57 -51.96 21.10
C ILE A 160 3.24 -53.43 20.82
N VAL A 161 4.14 -54.14 20.13
CA VAL A 161 4.12 -55.59 19.98
C VAL A 161 4.99 -56.20 21.09
N PRO A 162 4.53 -57.23 21.84
CA PRO A 162 5.38 -57.92 22.80
C PRO A 162 6.13 -59.07 22.12
N THR A 163 7.44 -59.16 22.37
CA THR A 163 8.26 -60.33 22.07
C THR A 163 8.11 -61.33 23.22
N VAL A 164 7.78 -62.58 22.89
CA VAL A 164 7.92 -63.74 23.76
C VAL A 164 8.77 -64.76 23.01
N GLU A 165 9.79 -65.26 23.71
CA GLU A 165 10.90 -66.16 23.34
C GLU A 165 12.12 -65.54 22.63
#